data_AF-A0A151SZ76-F1
#
_entry.id   AF-A0A151SZ76-F1
#
_cell.length_a   1.000
_cell.length_b   1.000
_cell.length_c   1.000
_cell.angle_alpha   90.00
_cell.angle_beta   90.00
_cell.angle_gamma   90.00
#
_symmetry.space_group_name_H-M   'P 1'
#
loop_
_entity.id
_entity.type
_entity.pdbx_description
1 polymer ?
#
loop_
_entity_poly.entity_id
_entity_poly.type
_entity_poly.pdbx_seq_one_letter_code
_entity_poly.pdbx_strand_id
1 'polypeptide(L)'
;MEQPEGFKVKGKEDLLCQLKKNLYELKQVPCQWYKKFDSFMIEHGYRRTTSDHCVFVKRFIDGEFIILILYVGDMLIIGQNSEKISKLKKDMKKSCYERLGTREAYSWYVYLL
;
A
#
# COMPACT_ATOMS: atom_id res chain seq x y z
N MET A 1 -18.04 -21.79 12.34
CA MET A 1 -18.11 -20.39 12.84
C MET A 1 -19.45 -20.25 13.51
N GLU A 2 -19.47 -19.77 14.75
CA GLU A 2 -20.70 -19.54 15.49
C GLU A 2 -20.97 -18.04 15.61
N GLN A 3 -22.22 -17.66 15.81
CA GLN A 3 -22.59 -16.27 16.06
C GLN A 3 -21.98 -15.78 17.38
N PRO A 4 -21.44 -14.54 17.42
CA PRO A 4 -20.94 -13.96 18.64
C PRO A 4 -22.05 -13.79 19.69
N GLU A 5 -21.68 -13.85 20.96
CA GLU A 5 -22.60 -13.59 22.06
C GLU A 5 -23.23 -12.19 21.93
N GLY A 6 -24.56 -12.12 22.08
CA GLY A 6 -25.35 -10.89 21.88
C GLY A 6 -25.97 -10.74 20.49
N PHE A 7 -25.64 -11.57 19.50
CA PHE A 7 -26.26 -11.57 18.16
C PHE A 7 -27.15 -12.78 17.87
N LYS A 8 -27.26 -13.73 18.82
CA LYS A 8 -28.06 -14.96 18.68
C LYS A 8 -29.55 -14.65 18.61
N VAL A 9 -30.18 -14.89 17.45
CA VAL A 9 -31.63 -14.77 17.25
C VAL A 9 -32.24 -16.14 17.05
N LYS A 10 -33.24 -16.48 17.86
CA LYS A 10 -33.93 -17.79 17.84
C LYS A 10 -34.51 -18.07 16.45
N GLY A 11 -34.18 -19.22 15.86
CA GLY A 11 -34.59 -19.60 14.50
C GLY A 11 -33.76 -19.00 13.36
N LYS A 12 -32.69 -18.26 13.67
CA LYS A 12 -31.69 -17.74 12.71
C LYS A 12 -30.27 -18.10 13.15
N GLU A 13 -30.13 -19.24 13.82
CA GLU A 13 -28.88 -19.69 14.45
C GLU A 13 -27.78 -19.99 13.43
N ASP A 14 -28.16 -20.29 12.18
CA ASP A 14 -27.24 -20.54 11.06
C ASP A 14 -26.72 -19.26 10.37
N LEU A 15 -27.16 -18.06 10.78
CA LEU A 15 -26.63 -16.83 10.17
C LEU A 15 -25.16 -16.64 10.58
N LEU A 16 -24.31 -16.36 9.60
CA LEU A 16 -22.90 -16.08 9.82
C LEU A 16 -22.63 -14.58 9.73
N CYS A 17 -21.66 -14.09 10.50
CA CYS A 17 -21.20 -12.71 10.38
C CYS A 17 -20.43 -12.52 9.07
N GLN A 18 -20.96 -11.63 8.20
CA GLN A 18 -20.25 -11.16 7.01
C GLN A 18 -19.57 -9.83 7.31
N LEU A 19 -18.25 -9.79 7.15
CA LEU A 19 -17.48 -8.55 7.21
C LEU A 19 -17.80 -7.69 5.98
N LYS A 20 -18.49 -6.56 6.21
CA LYS A 20 -18.78 -5.56 5.15
C LYS A 20 -17.59 -4.67 4.80
N LYS A 21 -16.57 -4.67 5.67
CA LYS A 21 -15.29 -3.97 5.48
C LYS A 21 -14.17 -4.90 5.91
N ASN A 22 -13.03 -4.76 5.27
CA ASN A 22 -11.84 -5.54 5.58
C ASN A 22 -11.41 -5.15 7.01
N LEU A 23 -11.28 -6.12 7.91
CA LEU A 23 -10.61 -5.86 9.18
C LEU A 23 -9.15 -5.50 8.86
N TYR A 24 -8.66 -4.41 9.46
CA TYR A 24 -7.30 -3.89 9.28
C TYR A 24 -6.21 -4.95 9.57
N GLU A 25 -6.59 -5.98 10.31
CA GLU A 25 -5.74 -7.06 10.82
C GLU A 25 -5.79 -8.34 9.96
N LEU A 26 -6.58 -8.36 8.89
CA LEU A 26 -6.51 -9.46 7.93
C LEU A 26 -5.16 -9.38 7.22
N LYS A 27 -4.25 -10.31 7.55
CA LYS A 27 -2.92 -10.50 6.89
C LYS A 27 -3.00 -10.47 5.35
N GLN A 28 -4.15 -10.77 4.78
CA GLN A 28 -4.40 -10.73 3.34
C GLN A 28 -4.40 -9.29 2.76
N VAL A 29 -4.86 -8.29 3.51
CA VAL A 29 -4.99 -6.91 3.02
C VAL A 29 -3.62 -6.25 2.79
N PRO A 30 -2.66 -6.28 3.74
CA PRO A 30 -1.31 -5.78 3.50
C PRO A 30 -0.60 -6.53 2.37
N CYS A 31 -0.80 -7.84 2.26
CA CYS A 31 -0.19 -8.65 1.21
C CYS A 31 -0.70 -8.28 -0.19
N GLN A 32 -2.01 -8.10 -0.35
CA GLN A 32 -2.60 -7.67 -1.64
C GLN A 32 -2.19 -6.25 -2.01
N TRP A 33 -2.13 -5.36 -1.02
CA TRP A 33 -1.64 -4.00 -1.23
C TRP A 33 -0.19 -4.00 -1.72
N TYR A 34 0.69 -4.74 -1.04
CA TYR A 34 2.09 -4.85 -1.43
C TYR A 34 2.25 -5.44 -2.84
N LYS A 35 1.50 -6.49 -3.20
CA LYS A 35 1.54 -7.06 -4.56
C LYS A 35 1.20 -6.02 -5.62
N LYS A 36 0.15 -5.21 -5.38
CA LYS A 36 -0.25 -4.15 -6.30
C LYS A 36 0.80 -3.03 -6.38
N PHE A 37 1.36 -2.66 -5.23
CA PHE A 37 2.43 -1.67 -5.14
C PHE A 37 3.67 -2.13 -5.91
N ASP A 38 4.09 -3.38 -5.71
CA ASP A 38 5.21 -4.00 -6.41
C ASP A 38 5.03 -3.98 -7.93
N SER A 39 3.87 -4.43 -8.43
CA SER A 39 3.54 -4.37 -9.86
C SER A 39 3.58 -2.94 -10.40
N PHE A 40 2.98 -1.98 -9.68
CA PHE A 40 3.01 -0.57 -10.07
C PHE A 40 4.44 -0.04 -10.21
N MET A 41 5.31 -0.32 -9.24
CA MET A 41 6.69 0.14 -9.27
C MET A 41 7.47 -0.44 -10.46
N ILE A 42 7.30 -1.74 -10.73
CA ILE A 42 7.94 -2.42 -11.87
C ILE A 42 7.45 -1.84 -13.20
N GLU A 43 6.13 -1.63 -13.36
CA GLU A 43 5.54 -1.02 -14.56
C GLU A 43 6.07 0.42 -14.78
N HIS A 44 6.34 1.15 -13.71
CA HIS A 44 6.92 2.49 -13.78
C HIS A 44 8.44 2.49 -13.94
N GLY A 45 9.05 1.33 -14.17
CA GLY A 45 10.48 1.18 -14.47
C GLY A 45 11.39 1.25 -13.24
N TYR A 46 10.86 1.06 -12.03
CA TYR A 46 11.67 0.85 -10.84
C TYR A 46 12.12 -0.60 -10.76
N ARG A 47 13.32 -0.81 -10.23
CA ARG A 47 13.88 -2.14 -9.97
C ARG A 47 13.98 -2.36 -8.48
N ARG A 48 13.53 -3.52 -8.01
CA ARG A 48 13.79 -3.96 -6.64
C ARG A 48 15.27 -4.26 -6.47
N THR A 49 15.80 -3.94 -5.30
CA THR A 49 17.15 -4.40 -4.95
C THR A 49 17.12 -5.90 -4.65
N THR A 50 18.23 -6.59 -4.90
CA THR A 50 18.39 -8.02 -4.57
C THR A 50 18.61 -8.25 -3.09
N SER A 51 19.14 -7.25 -2.39
CA SER A 51 19.45 -7.32 -0.96
C SER A 51 18.21 -7.09 -0.09
N ASP A 52 17.28 -6.24 -0.53
CA ASP A 52 16.05 -5.93 0.19
C ASP A 52 14.88 -5.71 -0.78
N HIS A 53 13.84 -6.54 -0.63
CA HIS A 53 12.61 -6.46 -1.44
C HIS A 53 11.78 -5.20 -1.18
N CYS A 54 12.03 -4.51 -0.07
CA CYS A 54 11.39 -3.27 0.31
C CYS A 54 12.02 -2.02 -0.35
N VAL A 55 13.16 -2.17 -1.03
CA VAL A 55 13.89 -1.08 -1.66
C VAL A 55 13.74 -1.11 -3.17
N PHE A 56 13.28 0.00 -3.74
CA PHE A 56 13.07 0.21 -5.16
C PHE A 56 13.96 1.33 -5.66
N VAL A 57 14.64 1.12 -6.78
CA VAL A 57 15.57 2.09 -7.37
C VAL A 57 15.22 2.31 -8.83
N LYS A 58 15.16 3.57 -9.24
CA LYS A 58 15.09 3.96 -10.65
C LYS A 58 16.17 4.97 -10.96
N ARG A 59 16.98 4.66 -11.95
CA ARG A 59 18.00 5.57 -12.50
C ARG A 59 17.48 6.15 -13.80
N PHE A 60 17.63 7.46 -13.95
CA PHE A 60 17.23 8.22 -15.13
C PHE A 60 18.44 8.45 -16.04
N ILE A 61 18.17 8.83 -17.29
CA ILE A 61 19.20 9.00 -18.35
C ILE A 61 20.13 10.18 -18.02
N ASP A 62 19.61 11.21 -17.38
CA ASP A 62 20.32 12.39 -16.90
C ASP A 62 21.24 12.12 -15.69
N GLY A 63 21.35 10.86 -15.25
CA GLY A 63 22.16 10.46 -14.11
C GLY A 63 21.45 10.60 -12.77
N GLU A 64 20.27 11.23 -12.73
CA GLU A 64 19.46 11.31 -11.52
C GLU A 64 18.90 9.95 -11.11
N PHE A 65 18.51 9.83 -9.85
CA PHE A 65 17.89 8.62 -9.34
C PHE A 65 16.79 8.92 -8.33
N ILE A 66 15.89 7.96 -8.18
CA ILE A 66 14.93 7.88 -7.07
C ILE A 66 15.11 6.52 -6.39
N ILE A 67 15.24 6.55 -5.07
CA ILE A 67 15.18 5.39 -4.18
C ILE A 67 13.90 5.50 -3.38
N LEU A 68 13.13 4.42 -3.32
CA LEU A 68 11.96 4.30 -2.48
C LEU A 68 12.15 3.12 -1.53
N ILE A 69 11.92 3.35 -0.25
CA ILE A 69 11.96 2.32 0.80
C ILE A 69 10.59 2.22 1.41
N LEU A 70 10.05 1.01 1.43
CA LEU A 70 8.77 0.70 2.03
C LEU A 70 8.99 -0.11 3.33
N TYR A 71 8.75 0.51 4.47
CA TYR A 71 8.78 -0.17 5.77
C TYR A 71 7.36 -0.28 6.32
N VAL A 72 7.08 -1.23 7.21
CA VAL A 72 5.71 -1.55 7.64
C VAL A 72 4.95 -0.30 8.14
N GLY A 73 4.09 0.27 7.30
CA GLY A 73 3.33 1.48 7.64
C GLY A 73 4.04 2.81 7.39
N ASP A 74 5.29 2.81 6.89
CA ASP A 74 6.03 4.01 6.45
C ASP A 74 6.65 3.90 5.04
N MET A 75 6.72 5.01 4.31
CA MET A 75 7.32 5.05 2.98
C MET A 75 8.27 6.24 2.86
N LEU A 76 9.53 5.94 2.59
CA LEU A 76 10.58 6.92 2.37
C LEU A 76 10.86 7.04 0.87
N ILE A 77 10.89 8.27 0.35
CA ILE A 77 11.26 8.55 -1.04
C ILE A 77 12.45 9.51 -1.03
N ILE A 78 13.56 9.05 -1.59
CA ILE A 78 14.81 9.78 -1.71
C ILE A 78 15.03 10.04 -3.20
N GLY A 79 15.31 11.29 -3.57
CA GLY A 79 15.63 11.63 -4.95
C GLY A 79 16.14 13.05 -5.06
N GLN A 80 16.97 13.30 -6.07
CA GLN A 80 17.62 14.60 -6.25
C GLN A 80 16.67 15.67 -6.81
N ASN A 81 15.60 15.23 -7.50
CA ASN A 81 14.70 16.10 -8.22
C ASN A 81 13.28 16.06 -7.65
N SER A 82 12.86 17.19 -7.09
CA SER A 82 11.56 17.36 -6.43
C SER A 82 10.38 17.21 -7.38
N GLU A 83 10.52 17.55 -8.66
CA GLU A 83 9.47 17.38 -9.68
C GLU A 83 9.22 15.90 -9.97
N LYS A 84 10.29 15.10 -10.11
CA LYS A 84 10.17 13.65 -10.33
C LYS A 84 9.55 12.95 -9.12
N ILE A 85 9.91 13.39 -7.90
CA ILE A 85 9.27 12.91 -6.66
C ILE A 85 7.78 13.29 -6.64
N SER A 86 7.44 14.53 -6.99
CA SER A 86 6.05 15.00 -7.04
C SER A 86 5.21 14.21 -8.04
N LYS A 87 5.79 13.92 -9.22
CA LYS A 87 5.17 13.07 -10.24
C LYS A 87 4.91 11.66 -9.71
N LEU A 88 5.90 11.02 -9.09
CA LEU A 88 5.73 9.70 -8.47
C LEU A 88 4.60 9.72 -7.43
N LYS A 89 4.58 10.72 -6.54
CA LYS A 89 3.51 10.87 -5.53
C LYS A 89 2.13 10.97 -6.18
N LYS A 90 2.02 11.72 -7.28
CA LYS A 90 0.76 11.88 -8.02
C LYS A 90 0.33 10.57 -8.69
N ASP A 91 1.25 9.86 -9.33
CA ASP A 91 0.98 8.59 -10.01
C ASP A 91 0.56 7.51 -8.99
N MET A 92 1.24 7.47 -7.83
CA MET A 92 0.87 6.59 -6.71
C MET A 92 -0.51 6.89 -6.15
N LYS A 93 -0.85 8.17 -5.95
CA LYS A 93 -2.20 8.58 -5.49
C LYS A 93 -3.28 8.08 -6.43
N LYS A 94 -3.07 8.20 -7.74
CA LYS A 94 -4.02 7.71 -8.76
C LYS A 94 -4.15 6.18 -8.74
N SER A 95 -3.05 5.45 -8.75
CA SER A 95 -3.09 3.98 -8.92
C SER A 95 -3.43 3.21 -7.65
N CYS A 96 -2.88 3.62 -6.50
CA CYS A 96 -2.92 2.84 -5.26
C CYS A 96 -4.04 3.25 -4.30
N TYR A 97 -4.48 4.51 -4.28
CA TYR A 97 -5.41 5.01 -3.26
C TYR A 97 -6.90 4.90 -3.65
N GLU A 98 -7.26 4.94 -4.94
CA GLU A 98 -8.67 4.92 -5.38
C GLU A 98 -9.41 3.60 -5.17
N ARG A 99 -8.74 2.50 -4.79
CA ARG A 99 -9.38 1.17 -4.61
C ARG A 99 -9.30 0.59 -3.20
N LEU A 100 -8.71 1.29 -2.24
CA LEU A 100 -8.86 0.99 -0.82
C LEU A 100 -10.02 1.86 -0.34
N GLY A 101 -11.24 1.29 -0.24
CA GLY A 101 -12.47 1.98 0.13
C GLY A 101 -12.53 2.51 1.57
N THR A 102 -11.47 3.15 2.04
CA THR A 102 -11.32 3.75 3.36
C THR A 102 -10.69 5.13 3.17
N ARG A 103 -11.54 6.16 3.24
CA ARG A 103 -11.18 7.59 3.13
C ARG A 103 -10.25 8.10 4.23
N GLU A 104 -9.85 7.29 5.23
CA GLU A 104 -9.24 7.81 6.45
C GLU A 104 -8.11 6.95 7.05
N ALA A 105 -7.15 6.45 6.27
CA ALA A 105 -6.11 5.64 6.91
C ALA A 105 -4.67 5.89 6.51
N TYR A 106 -4.40 6.89 5.68
CA TYR A 106 -3.09 7.02 5.07
C TYR A 106 -2.68 8.48 4.91
N SER A 107 -2.53 9.17 6.05
CA SER A 107 -1.74 10.40 6.14
C SER A 107 -0.28 10.01 6.30
N TRP A 108 0.43 9.78 5.19
CA TRP A 108 1.85 9.43 5.21
C TRP A 108 2.70 10.69 5.27
N TYR A 109 3.49 10.83 6.33
CA TYR A 109 4.58 11.80 6.38
C TYR A 109 5.65 11.36 5.39
N VAL A 110 5.67 11.98 4.21
CA VAL A 110 6.83 11.86 3.32
C VAL A 110 7.91 12.78 3.85
N TYR A 111 8.85 12.23 4.61
CA TYR A 111 10.08 12.92 4.92
C TYR A 111 10.93 13.01 3.65
N LEU A 112 11.07 14.21 3.10
CA LEU A 112 12.15 14.54 2.18
C LEU A 112 13.38 14.84 3.05
N LEU A 113 14.46 14.08 2.86
CA LEU A 113 15.81 14.51 3.19
C LEU A 113 16.51 14.92 1.89
#